data_AF-A0A1J4K5F5-F1
#
_entry.id   AF-A0A1J4K5F5-F1
#
_cell.length_a   1.000
_cell.length_b   1.000
_cell.length_c   1.000
_cell.angle_alpha   90.00
_cell.angle_beta   90.00
_cell.angle_gamma   90.00
#
_symmetry.space_group_name_H-M   'P 1'
#
loop_
_entity.id
_entity.type
_entity.pdbx_description
1 polymer ?
#
loop_
_entity_poly.entity_id
_entity_poly.type
_entity_poly.pdbx_seq_one_letter_code
_entity_poly.pdbx_strand_id
1 'polypeptide(L)'
;MTTLEHEIVAQFETYEDYLDSKITQEHLYYLGSRDVARQLFELGCVGGSEVMERKKFEQKKQELADQKNTKRSAQIPLTHQGCDLSFSPLMEKLGEIEDEVRNGQKTALIFIRDFNAAGQEVSAYIDYADRLRNEDWTNYFKKQKKLRPKTSDMSFYNWKTRTVHKNESTSFEVHADNDKGIIINNRRDMKEFSLDPAMADKPGDNTIRYDIDDPNYLHCVLYVHSSRRKV
;
A
#
# COMPACT_ATOMS: atom_id res chain seq x y z
N MET A 1 -18.71 2.25 -16.72
CA MET A 1 -19.25 3.09 -15.64
C MET A 1 -20.59 3.63 -16.08
N THR A 2 -21.66 3.41 -15.32
CA THR A 2 -22.89 4.20 -15.48
C THR A 2 -22.66 5.54 -14.76
N THR A 3 -22.78 6.64 -15.49
CA THR A 3 -22.52 8.02 -15.03
C THR A 3 -23.31 8.37 -13.77
N LEU A 4 -24.52 7.82 -13.64
CA LEU A 4 -25.45 8.04 -12.54
C LEU A 4 -24.90 7.58 -11.17
N GLU A 5 -24.23 6.42 -11.13
CA GLU A 5 -23.72 5.85 -9.87
C GLU A 5 -22.56 6.67 -9.30
N HIS A 6 -21.76 7.27 -10.18
CA HIS A 6 -20.65 8.13 -9.79
C HIS A 6 -21.16 9.46 -9.22
N GLU A 7 -22.19 10.05 -9.82
CA GLU A 7 -22.81 11.28 -9.33
C GLU A 7 -23.38 11.10 -7.91
N ILE A 8 -24.08 9.99 -7.67
CA ILE A 8 -24.63 9.66 -6.34
C ILE A 8 -23.53 9.64 -5.27
N VAL A 9 -22.48 8.84 -5.49
CA VAL A 9 -21.42 8.65 -4.49
C VAL A 9 -20.54 9.90 -4.31
N ALA A 10 -20.47 10.76 -5.34
CA ALA A 10 -19.81 12.06 -5.25
C ALA A 10 -20.64 13.09 -4.46
N GLN A 11 -21.97 13.01 -4.52
CA GLN A 11 -22.87 13.99 -3.92
C GLN A 11 -23.14 13.74 -2.42
N PHE A 12 -23.25 12.47 -2.00
CA PHE A 12 -23.61 12.11 -0.62
C PHE A 12 -22.39 11.67 0.18
N GLU A 13 -22.24 12.14 1.42
CA GLU A 13 -21.09 11.81 2.28
C GLU A 13 -21.18 10.38 2.80
N THR A 14 -22.34 10.02 3.36
CA THR A 14 -22.65 8.69 3.88
C THR A 14 -23.75 8.00 3.06
N TYR A 15 -23.90 6.68 3.26
CA TYR A 15 -24.99 5.95 2.62
C TYR A 15 -26.35 6.35 3.20
N GLU A 16 -26.38 6.71 4.48
CA GLU A 16 -27.55 7.24 5.18
C GLU A 16 -28.03 8.56 4.56
N ASP A 17 -27.11 9.46 4.19
CA ASP A 17 -27.46 10.71 3.50
C ASP A 17 -28.10 10.44 2.12
N TYR A 18 -27.62 9.41 1.42
CA TYR A 18 -28.20 8.97 0.16
C TYR A 18 -29.62 8.42 0.35
N LEU A 19 -29.85 7.58 1.38
CA LEU A 19 -31.19 7.08 1.69
C LEU A 19 -32.14 8.21 2.10
N ASP A 20 -31.66 9.16 2.92
CA ASP A 20 -32.45 10.32 3.34
C ASP A 20 -32.87 11.20 2.16
N SER A 21 -32.04 11.28 1.12
CA SER A 21 -32.38 11.99 -0.12
C SER A 21 -33.59 11.41 -0.85
N LYS A 22 -33.99 10.16 -0.54
CA LYS A 22 -35.15 9.46 -1.15
C LYS A 22 -36.38 9.48 -0.22
N ILE A 23 -36.22 9.83 1.05
CA ILE A 23 -37.31 9.86 2.02
C ILE A 23 -38.10 11.16 1.86
N THR A 24 -39.35 11.04 1.40
CA THR A 24 -40.30 12.15 1.28
C THR A 24 -41.13 12.30 2.56
N GLN A 25 -41.88 13.40 2.66
CA GLN A 25 -42.80 13.63 3.78
C GLN A 25 -43.92 12.59 3.85
N GLU A 26 -44.32 12.02 2.70
CA GLU A 26 -45.30 10.94 2.62
C GLU A 26 -44.76 9.66 3.26
N HIS A 27 -43.50 9.30 3.00
CA HIS A 27 -42.85 8.17 3.65
C HIS A 27 -42.82 8.35 5.17
N LEU A 28 -42.53 9.56 5.66
CA LEU A 28 -42.52 9.86 7.09
C LEU A 28 -43.92 9.79 7.71
N TYR A 29 -44.95 10.21 6.99
CA TYR A 29 -46.34 10.14 7.45
C TYR A 29 -46.80 8.68 7.65
N TYR A 30 -46.47 7.78 6.73
CA TYR A 30 -46.88 6.37 6.80
C TYR A 30 -45.96 5.49 7.65
N LEU A 31 -44.66 5.77 7.68
CA LEU A 31 -43.66 4.92 8.34
C LEU A 31 -43.26 5.44 9.74
N GLY A 32 -43.66 6.68 10.08
CA GLY A 32 -43.52 7.27 11.41
C GLY A 32 -42.09 7.70 11.79
N SER A 33 -41.06 7.09 11.21
CA SER A 33 -39.66 7.46 11.49
C SER A 33 -38.76 7.34 10.26
N ARG A 34 -37.67 8.12 10.26
CA ARG A 34 -36.64 8.05 9.23
C ARG A 34 -35.92 6.71 9.22
N ASP A 35 -35.64 6.13 10.38
CA ASP A 35 -34.88 4.88 10.46
C ASP A 35 -35.66 3.68 9.91
N VAL A 36 -36.96 3.63 10.16
CA VAL A 36 -37.85 2.61 9.56
C VAL A 36 -37.92 2.80 8.05
N ALA A 37 -38.01 4.05 7.57
CA ALA A 37 -37.98 4.33 6.14
C ALA A 37 -36.65 3.90 5.49
N ARG A 38 -35.49 4.21 6.09
CA ARG A 38 -34.17 3.78 5.59
C ARG A 38 -34.09 2.26 5.45
N GLN A 39 -34.50 1.51 6.48
CA GLN A 39 -34.50 0.05 6.44
C GLN A 39 -35.39 -0.50 5.32
N LEU A 40 -36.58 0.08 5.13
CA LEU A 40 -37.51 -0.37 4.09
C LEU A 40 -37.02 -0.02 2.67
N PHE A 41 -36.31 1.09 2.50
CA PHE A 41 -35.61 1.42 1.25
C PHE A 41 -34.44 0.47 0.98
N GLU A 42 -33.64 0.14 2.00
CA GLU A 42 -32.51 -0.78 1.88
C GLU A 42 -32.97 -2.22 1.56
N LEU A 43 -34.13 -2.64 2.08
CA LEU A 43 -34.79 -3.91 1.76
C LEU A 43 -35.55 -3.92 0.42
N GLY A 44 -35.63 -2.78 -0.28
CA GLY A 44 -36.36 -2.66 -1.55
C GLY A 44 -37.88 -2.80 -1.43
N CYS A 45 -38.44 -2.64 -0.23
CA CYS A 45 -39.87 -2.77 0.03
C CYS A 45 -40.65 -1.49 -0.29
N VAL A 46 -39.96 -0.35 -0.34
CA VAL A 46 -40.55 0.97 -0.59
C VAL A 46 -39.75 1.68 -1.69
N GLY A 47 -40.47 2.27 -2.66
CA GLY A 47 -39.87 2.99 -3.79
C GLY A 47 -39.34 2.06 -4.86
N GLY A 48 -40.13 1.84 -5.93
CA GLY A 48 -39.81 0.96 -7.07
C GLY A 48 -38.65 1.42 -7.98
N SER A 49 -37.68 2.15 -7.45
CA SER A 49 -36.48 2.61 -8.15
C SER A 49 -35.25 2.00 -7.48
N GLU A 50 -34.32 1.44 -8.28
CA GLU A 50 -33.06 0.82 -7.85
C GLU A 50 -32.31 1.69 -6.81
N VAL A 51 -32.49 1.36 -5.53
CA VAL A 51 -31.62 1.85 -4.46
C VAL A 51 -30.28 1.12 -4.62
N MET A 52 -29.19 1.87 -4.72
CA MET A 52 -27.86 1.28 -4.76
C MET A 52 -27.61 0.51 -3.47
N GLU A 53 -27.16 -0.74 -3.57
CA GLU A 53 -26.80 -1.54 -2.39
C GLU A 53 -25.70 -0.84 -1.56
N ARG A 54 -25.81 -0.86 -0.23
CA ARG A 54 -24.83 -0.27 0.70
C ARG A 54 -23.39 -0.65 0.37
N LYS A 55 -23.15 -1.95 0.17
CA LYS A 55 -21.82 -2.49 -0.17
C LYS A 55 -21.28 -1.87 -1.46
N LYS A 56 -22.14 -1.66 -2.47
CA LYS A 56 -21.77 -1.04 -3.74
C LYS A 56 -21.49 0.46 -3.59
N PHE A 57 -22.26 1.16 -2.75
CA PHE A 57 -22.02 2.57 -2.42
C PHE A 57 -20.67 2.76 -1.73
N GLU A 58 -20.40 1.98 -0.67
CA GLU A 58 -19.15 2.04 0.09
C GLU A 58 -17.94 1.71 -0.79
N GLN A 59 -18.01 0.64 -1.59
CA GLN A 59 -16.96 0.28 -2.53
C GLN A 59 -16.65 1.42 -3.50
N LYS A 60 -17.68 2.00 -4.12
CA LYS A 60 -17.50 3.13 -5.05
C LYS A 60 -16.98 4.38 -4.36
N LYS A 61 -17.37 4.63 -3.11
CA LYS A 61 -16.89 5.78 -2.32
C LYS A 61 -15.39 5.67 -2.10
N GLN A 62 -14.94 4.46 -1.76
CA GLN A 62 -13.53 4.14 -1.61
C GLN A 62 -12.78 4.28 -2.94
N GLU A 63 -13.31 3.75 -4.05
CA GLU A 63 -12.71 3.91 -5.38
C GLU A 63 -12.56 5.40 -5.77
N LEU A 64 -13.56 6.24 -5.47
CA LEU A 64 -13.53 7.68 -5.72
C LEU A 64 -12.45 8.40 -4.90
N ALA A 65 -12.30 8.02 -3.62
CA ALA A 65 -11.25 8.54 -2.75
C ALA A 65 -9.86 8.12 -3.25
N ASP A 66 -9.69 6.87 -3.63
CA ASP A 66 -8.45 6.32 -4.21
C ASP A 66 -8.09 7.03 -5.52
N GLN A 67 -9.06 7.31 -6.38
CA GLN A 67 -8.86 8.08 -7.61
C GLN A 67 -8.42 9.51 -7.34
N LYS A 68 -9.03 10.20 -6.36
CA LYS A 68 -8.62 11.56 -5.96
C LYS A 68 -7.21 11.58 -5.40
N ASN A 69 -6.84 10.60 -4.58
CA ASN A 69 -5.48 10.46 -4.05
C ASN A 69 -4.47 10.16 -5.17
N THR A 70 -4.82 9.27 -6.11
CA THR A 70 -3.98 8.97 -7.29
C THR A 70 -3.75 10.22 -8.16
N LYS A 71 -4.79 11.05 -8.36
CA LYS A 71 -4.66 12.30 -9.13
C LYS A 71 -3.77 13.34 -8.44
N ARG A 72 -3.82 13.44 -7.11
CA ARG A 72 -2.93 14.32 -6.34
C ARG A 72 -1.48 13.85 -6.37
N SER A 73 -1.22 12.54 -6.24
CA SER A 73 0.13 12.01 -6.33
C SER A 73 0.75 12.21 -7.73
N ALA A 74 -0.04 12.10 -8.79
CA ALA A 74 0.42 12.34 -10.16
C ALA A 74 0.85 13.80 -10.45
N GLN A 75 0.45 14.77 -9.62
CA GLN A 75 0.91 16.16 -9.75
C GLN A 75 2.26 16.42 -9.08
N ILE A 76 2.73 15.51 -8.20
CA ILE A 76 4.04 15.61 -7.56
C ILE A 76 5.05 14.94 -8.49
N PRO A 77 6.08 15.66 -8.98
CA PRO A 77 7.09 15.05 -9.83
C PRO A 77 7.77 13.87 -9.11
N LEU A 78 8.13 12.84 -9.88
CA LEU A 78 8.86 11.68 -9.37
C LEU A 78 10.23 12.13 -8.89
N THR A 79 10.64 11.67 -7.71
CA THR A 79 11.86 12.20 -7.08
C THR A 79 13.12 11.72 -7.78
N HIS A 80 13.07 10.56 -8.45
CA HIS A 80 14.19 10.09 -9.27
C HIS A 80 14.37 10.88 -10.58
N GLN A 81 13.37 11.64 -11.02
CA GLN A 81 13.39 12.29 -12.34
C GLN A 81 14.52 13.32 -12.43
N GLY A 82 15.39 13.17 -13.42
CA GLY A 82 16.55 14.04 -13.62
C GLY A 82 17.74 13.76 -12.69
N CYS A 83 17.70 12.69 -11.90
CA CYS A 83 18.85 12.19 -11.15
C CYS A 83 19.62 11.15 -11.98
N ASP A 84 20.95 11.18 -11.90
CA ASP A 84 21.78 10.08 -12.41
C ASP A 84 21.88 9.00 -11.33
N LEU A 85 21.31 7.83 -11.63
CA LEU A 85 21.22 6.70 -10.70
C LEU A 85 22.29 5.63 -10.94
N SER A 86 23.15 5.81 -11.94
CA SER A 86 24.14 4.80 -12.35
C SER A 86 25.20 4.48 -11.29
N PHE A 87 25.20 5.25 -10.19
CA PHE A 87 26.06 5.00 -9.03
C PHE A 87 25.62 3.80 -8.18
N SER A 88 24.38 3.30 -8.33
CA SER A 88 23.81 2.27 -7.49
C SER A 88 22.72 1.50 -8.25
N PRO A 89 22.96 0.22 -8.63
CA PRO A 89 21.95 -0.65 -9.23
C PRO A 89 20.65 -0.75 -8.41
N LEU A 90 20.74 -0.67 -7.07
CA LEU A 90 19.55 -0.60 -6.21
C LEU A 90 18.74 0.68 -6.49
N MET A 91 19.41 1.84 -6.57
CA MET A 91 18.72 3.11 -6.79
C MET A 91 18.07 3.17 -8.17
N GLU A 92 18.71 2.62 -9.21
CA GLU A 92 18.10 2.46 -10.53
C GLU A 92 16.78 1.71 -10.45
N LYS A 93 16.78 0.53 -9.82
CA LYS A 93 15.58 -0.30 -9.64
C LYS A 93 14.50 0.37 -8.81
N LEU A 94 14.87 1.10 -7.75
CA LEU A 94 13.91 1.84 -6.92
C LEU A 94 13.32 3.06 -7.65
N GLY A 95 14.09 3.69 -8.53
CA GLY A 95 13.61 4.76 -9.41
C GLY A 95 12.61 4.24 -10.44
N GLU A 96 12.91 3.11 -11.08
CA GLU A 96 12.04 2.45 -12.08
C GLU A 96 10.63 2.15 -11.54
N ILE A 97 10.51 1.80 -10.26
CA ILE A 97 9.23 1.41 -9.63
C ILE A 97 8.62 2.51 -8.76
N GLU A 98 9.22 3.71 -8.72
CA GLU A 98 8.80 4.78 -7.81
C GLU A 98 7.33 5.17 -8.02
N ASP A 99 6.90 5.35 -9.27
CA ASP A 99 5.54 5.78 -9.58
C ASP A 99 4.51 4.72 -9.16
N GLU A 100 4.74 3.46 -9.52
CA GLU A 100 3.85 2.35 -9.17
C GLU A 100 3.79 2.10 -7.66
N VAL A 101 4.86 2.39 -6.93
CA VAL A 101 4.84 2.32 -5.46
C VAL A 101 4.07 3.50 -4.86
N ARG A 102 4.25 4.72 -5.39
CA ARG A 102 3.50 5.91 -4.95
C ARG A 102 1.99 5.79 -5.18
N ASN A 103 1.59 5.22 -6.31
CA ASN A 103 0.18 5.00 -6.65
C ASN A 103 -0.38 3.65 -6.09
N GLY A 104 0.48 2.89 -5.41
CA GLY A 104 0.21 1.62 -4.74
C GLY A 104 0.01 0.41 -5.67
N GLN A 105 0.16 0.55 -7.00
CA GLN A 105 0.10 -0.59 -7.92
C GLN A 105 1.14 -1.66 -7.57
N LYS A 106 2.28 -1.24 -7.02
CA LYS A 106 3.31 -2.12 -6.49
C LYS A 106 3.58 -1.81 -5.02
N THR A 107 4.05 -2.81 -4.29
CA THR A 107 4.69 -2.64 -2.99
C THR A 107 6.08 -3.23 -3.07
N ALA A 108 7.05 -2.61 -2.44
CA ALA A 108 8.44 -3.07 -2.50
C ALA A 108 9.05 -3.20 -1.10
N LEU A 109 9.66 -4.35 -0.84
CA LEU A 109 10.39 -4.65 0.39
C LEU A 109 11.88 -4.79 0.07
N ILE A 110 12.70 -4.00 0.74
CA ILE A 110 14.14 -3.94 0.50
C ILE A 110 14.85 -4.62 1.66
N PHE A 111 15.66 -5.63 1.41
CA PHE A 111 16.63 -6.13 2.38
C PHE A 111 17.98 -5.44 2.14
N ILE A 112 18.57 -4.88 3.20
CA ILE A 112 19.93 -4.34 3.16
C ILE A 112 20.72 -4.92 4.32
N ARG A 113 21.96 -5.33 4.05
CA ARG A 113 23.01 -5.61 5.03
C ARG A 113 24.22 -4.73 4.73
N ASP A 114 24.68 -3.98 5.73
CA ASP A 114 25.77 -3.02 5.60
C ASP A 114 26.35 -2.63 6.97
N PHE A 115 27.37 -1.79 7.00
CA PHE A 115 27.90 -1.21 8.23
C PHE A 115 27.24 0.13 8.60
N ASN A 116 26.91 0.28 9.88
CA ASN A 116 26.47 1.56 10.44
C ASN A 116 27.66 2.52 10.62
N ALA A 117 27.40 3.76 11.05
CA ALA A 117 28.44 4.78 11.25
C ALA A 117 29.48 4.40 12.33
N ALA A 118 29.12 3.50 13.26
CA ALA A 118 30.02 2.97 14.28
C ALA A 118 30.82 1.73 13.81
N GLY A 119 30.77 1.40 12.52
CA GLY A 119 31.45 0.24 11.94
C GLY A 119 30.85 -1.11 12.38
N GLN A 120 29.61 -1.12 12.87
CA GLN A 120 28.92 -2.35 13.26
C GLN A 120 28.06 -2.82 12.10
N GLU A 121 28.09 -4.12 11.85
CA GLU A 121 27.26 -4.74 10.83
C GLU A 121 25.80 -4.76 11.26
N VAL A 122 24.93 -4.27 10.37
CA VAL A 122 23.49 -4.14 10.59
C VAL A 122 22.74 -4.64 9.36
N SER A 123 21.53 -5.14 9.56
CA SER A 123 20.62 -5.51 8.49
C SER A 123 19.18 -5.13 8.79
N ALA A 124 18.40 -4.85 7.76
CA ALA A 124 16.98 -4.52 7.89
C ALA A 124 16.18 -4.97 6.68
N TYR A 125 14.91 -5.28 6.91
CA TYR A 125 13.88 -5.23 5.88
C TYR A 125 13.17 -3.87 5.95
N ILE A 126 13.14 -3.15 4.84
CA ILE A 126 12.66 -1.78 4.72
C ILE A 126 11.46 -1.77 3.78
N ASP A 127 10.31 -1.31 4.25
CA ASP A 127 9.17 -1.01 3.38
C ASP A 127 9.46 0.27 2.61
N TYR A 128 9.62 0.15 1.29
CA TYR A 128 9.95 1.28 0.43
C TYR A 128 8.85 2.35 0.45
N ALA A 129 7.57 1.96 0.43
CA ALA A 129 6.45 2.90 0.41
C ALA A 129 6.39 3.71 1.72
N ASP A 130 6.63 3.07 2.85
CA ASP A 130 6.70 3.75 4.15
C ASP A 130 7.87 4.72 4.20
N ARG A 131 9.04 4.29 3.72
CA ARG A 131 10.20 5.15 3.69
C ARG A 131 10.02 6.31 2.72
N LEU A 132 9.32 6.11 1.60
CA LEU A 132 9.04 7.12 0.57
C LEU A 132 8.12 8.22 1.06
N ARG A 133 7.14 7.89 1.92
CA ARG A 133 6.23 8.88 2.51
C ARG A 133 6.84 9.68 3.65
N ASN A 134 7.74 9.06 4.43
CA ASN A 134 8.23 9.63 5.69
C ASN A 134 9.60 10.32 5.58
N GLU A 135 10.29 10.21 4.43
CA GLU A 135 11.60 10.84 4.22
C GLU A 135 11.71 11.53 2.87
N ASP A 136 12.61 12.51 2.79
CA ASP A 136 12.98 13.14 1.52
C ASP A 136 13.93 12.26 0.72
N TRP A 137 13.36 11.57 -0.27
CA TRP A 137 14.09 10.66 -1.16
C TRP A 137 15.01 11.34 -2.17
N THR A 138 14.92 12.67 -2.30
CA THR A 138 15.80 13.44 -3.17
C THR A 138 17.25 13.25 -2.77
N ASN A 139 17.50 13.16 -1.46
CA ASN A 139 18.84 12.98 -0.91
C ASN A 139 19.42 11.60 -1.24
N TYR A 140 18.58 10.56 -1.31
CA TYR A 140 19.02 9.21 -1.68
C TYR A 140 19.33 9.14 -3.17
N PHE A 141 18.42 9.62 -4.04
CA PHE A 141 18.62 9.58 -5.49
C PHE A 141 19.73 10.53 -5.99
N LYS A 142 20.01 11.62 -5.28
CA LYS A 142 21.16 12.52 -5.59
C LYS A 142 22.49 12.06 -4.97
N LYS A 143 22.56 10.85 -4.41
CA LYS A 143 23.76 10.31 -3.73
C LYS A 143 24.26 11.16 -2.55
N GLN A 144 23.43 12.06 -2.02
CA GLN A 144 23.77 12.90 -0.86
C GLN A 144 23.63 12.14 0.45
N LYS A 145 22.82 11.07 0.45
CA LYS A 145 22.56 10.21 1.59
C LYS A 145 22.57 8.75 1.15
N LYS A 146 23.22 7.88 1.92
CA LYS A 146 23.18 6.42 1.72
C LYS A 146 21.96 5.84 2.44
N LEU A 147 21.20 4.96 1.76
CA LEU A 147 20.11 4.24 2.40
C LEU A 147 20.71 3.21 3.37
N ARG A 148 20.36 3.29 4.66
CA ARG A 148 20.91 2.40 5.69
C ARG A 148 19.79 1.81 6.54
N PRO A 149 19.97 0.58 7.06
CA PRO A 149 19.11 0.01 8.10
C PRO A 149 18.92 0.97 9.28
N LYS A 150 17.68 1.17 9.70
CA LYS A 150 17.30 1.93 10.90
C LYS A 150 16.40 1.11 11.80
N THR A 151 16.42 1.42 13.09
CA THR A 151 15.55 0.80 14.09
C THR A 151 14.06 1.09 13.88
N SER A 152 13.72 2.07 13.03
CA SER A 152 12.35 2.39 12.62
C SER A 152 11.83 1.54 11.45
N ASP A 153 12.70 0.77 10.80
CA ASP A 153 12.32 -0.03 9.63
C ASP A 153 11.53 -1.28 10.07
N MET A 154 10.87 -1.96 9.13
CA MET A 154 9.98 -3.09 9.43
C MET A 154 10.68 -4.15 10.30
N SER A 155 11.95 -4.43 10.00
CA SER A 155 12.82 -5.10 10.94
C SER A 155 14.21 -4.50 10.91
N PHE A 156 14.92 -4.63 12.04
CA PHE A 156 16.31 -4.24 12.16
C PHE A 156 17.04 -5.24 13.04
N TYR A 157 18.26 -5.57 12.65
CA TYR A 157 19.15 -6.42 13.42
C TYR A 157 20.57 -5.85 13.42
N ASN A 158 21.17 -5.75 14.61
CA ASN A 158 22.58 -5.43 14.76
C ASN A 158 23.36 -6.73 15.07
N TRP A 159 24.25 -7.13 14.17
CA TRP A 159 24.96 -8.41 14.26
C TRP A 159 25.98 -8.44 15.41
N LYS A 160 26.52 -7.27 15.78
CA LYS A 160 27.49 -7.14 16.88
C LYS A 160 26.80 -7.19 18.24
N THR A 161 25.74 -6.42 18.43
CA THR A 161 25.05 -6.32 19.73
C THR A 161 23.92 -7.34 19.89
N ARG A 162 23.53 -8.03 18.81
CA ARG A 162 22.37 -8.93 18.72
C ARG A 162 21.04 -8.23 19.04
N THR A 163 20.98 -6.91 18.88
CA THR A 163 19.77 -6.14 19.12
C THR A 163 18.81 -6.27 17.93
N VAL A 164 17.55 -6.58 18.21
CA VAL A 164 16.47 -6.72 17.23
C VAL A 164 15.43 -5.64 17.47
N HIS A 165 14.93 -5.03 16.40
CA HIS A 165 13.70 -4.23 16.42
C HIS A 165 12.74 -4.77 15.35
N LYS A 166 11.44 -4.79 15.68
CA LYS A 166 10.34 -5.14 14.78
C LYS A 166 9.31 -4.04 14.89
N ASN A 167 8.91 -3.47 13.76
CA ASN A 167 7.90 -2.42 13.69
C ASN A 167 6.77 -2.83 12.75
N GLU A 168 5.65 -2.14 12.87
CA GLU A 168 4.53 -2.30 11.93
C GLU A 168 4.88 -1.63 10.59
N SER A 169 4.52 -2.31 9.50
CA SER A 169 4.56 -1.77 8.13
C SER A 169 3.14 -1.53 7.64
N THR A 170 2.96 -0.48 6.86
CA THR A 170 1.65 -0.18 6.26
C THR A 170 1.36 -1.03 5.02
N SER A 171 2.38 -1.57 4.36
CA SER A 171 2.23 -2.41 3.17
C SER A 171 2.25 -3.90 3.50
N PHE A 172 2.93 -4.28 4.58
CA PHE A 172 3.26 -5.66 4.89
C PHE A 172 2.83 -6.08 6.30
N GLU A 173 2.45 -7.33 6.42
CA GLU A 173 2.23 -8.02 7.69
C GLU A 173 3.15 -9.25 7.76
N VAL A 174 3.78 -9.46 8.92
CA VAL A 174 4.78 -10.52 9.10
C VAL A 174 4.20 -11.64 9.95
N HIS A 175 4.16 -12.84 9.38
CA HIS A 175 3.68 -14.06 10.03
C HIS A 175 4.81 -15.08 10.17
N ALA A 176 4.74 -15.87 11.23
CA ALA A 176 5.59 -17.05 11.40
C ALA A 176 4.75 -18.29 11.10
N ASP A 177 5.29 -19.15 10.24
CA ASP A 177 4.71 -20.43 9.86
C ASP A 177 5.72 -21.54 10.22
N ASN A 178 5.20 -22.64 10.76
CA ASN A 178 6.06 -23.72 11.28
C ASN A 178 6.82 -24.46 10.18
N ASP A 179 6.25 -24.55 8.97
CA ASP A 179 6.82 -25.31 7.87
C ASP A 179 7.59 -24.40 6.90
N LYS A 180 7.08 -23.19 6.67
CA LYS A 180 7.62 -22.22 5.70
C LYS A 180 8.53 -21.15 6.32
N GLY A 181 8.59 -21.06 7.65
CA GLY A 181 9.37 -20.03 8.35
C GLY A 181 8.69 -18.66 8.33
N ILE A 182 9.42 -17.60 7.97
CA ILE A 182 8.87 -16.23 7.96
C ILE A 182 8.15 -15.97 6.63
N ILE A 183 6.87 -15.66 6.74
CA ILE A 183 5.99 -15.33 5.62
C ILE A 183 5.60 -13.84 5.70
N ILE A 184 5.60 -13.17 4.55
CA ILE A 184 5.12 -11.81 4.42
C ILE A 184 3.80 -11.79 3.67
N ASN A 185 2.79 -11.16 4.27
CA ASN A 185 1.51 -10.89 3.62
C ASN A 185 1.48 -9.44 3.15
N ASN A 186 1.10 -9.27 1.88
CA ASN A 186 0.77 -7.96 1.37
C ASN A 186 -0.60 -7.52 1.93
N ARG A 187 -0.66 -6.39 2.63
CA ARG A 187 -1.91 -5.91 3.26
C ARG A 187 -3.00 -5.52 2.25
N ARG A 188 -2.63 -5.25 0.99
CA ARG A 188 -3.57 -4.78 -0.03
C ARG A 188 -4.39 -5.92 -0.65
N ASP A 189 -3.75 -7.04 -1.00
CA ASP A 189 -4.42 -8.18 -1.64
C ASP A 189 -4.40 -9.47 -0.81
N MET A 190 -3.81 -9.43 0.40
CA MET A 190 -3.67 -10.54 1.34
C MET A 190 -2.87 -11.72 0.81
N LYS A 191 -2.11 -11.54 -0.28
CA LYS A 191 -1.24 -12.59 -0.80
C LYS A 191 0.06 -12.70 -0.03
N GLU A 192 0.45 -13.94 0.19
CA GLU A 192 1.69 -14.29 0.87
C GLU A 192 2.88 -14.41 -0.09
N PHE A 193 4.07 -14.10 0.41
CA PHE A 193 5.35 -14.46 -0.21
C PHE A 193 6.41 -14.78 0.84
N SER A 194 7.35 -15.65 0.47
CA SER A 194 8.46 -16.10 1.30
C SER A 194 9.69 -15.21 1.16
N LEU A 195 10.43 -15.05 2.25
CA LEU A 195 11.74 -14.40 2.28
C LEU A 195 12.90 -15.41 2.20
N ASP A 196 12.60 -16.71 2.16
CA ASP A 196 13.61 -17.76 2.11
C ASP A 196 14.48 -17.64 0.83
N PRO A 197 15.82 -17.54 0.97
CA PRO A 197 16.76 -17.65 -0.14
C PRO A 197 16.59 -18.87 -1.03
N ALA A 198 16.14 -20.02 -0.48
CA ALA A 198 15.92 -21.23 -1.28
C ALA A 198 14.73 -21.10 -2.24
N MET A 199 13.81 -20.16 -1.99
CA MET A 199 12.61 -19.92 -2.80
C MET A 199 12.77 -18.71 -3.74
N ALA A 200 14.01 -18.32 -4.05
CA ALA A 200 14.30 -17.10 -4.81
C ALA A 200 13.64 -17.03 -6.19
N ASP A 201 13.54 -18.15 -6.91
CA ASP A 201 12.93 -18.21 -8.25
C ASP A 201 11.42 -17.96 -8.23
N LYS A 202 10.75 -18.30 -7.11
CA LYS A 202 9.31 -18.16 -6.95
C LYS A 202 8.95 -17.87 -5.49
N PRO A 203 9.18 -16.64 -5.01
CA PRO A 203 8.89 -16.28 -3.61
C PRO A 203 7.39 -16.22 -3.35
N GLY A 204 6.57 -15.95 -4.38
CA GLY A 204 5.11 -15.93 -4.32
C GLY A 204 4.53 -15.59 -5.69
N ASP A 205 3.21 -15.75 -5.88
CA ASP A 205 2.58 -15.65 -7.22
C ASP A 205 2.65 -14.26 -7.87
N ASN A 206 2.74 -13.21 -7.07
CA ASN A 206 2.75 -11.81 -7.52
C ASN A 206 4.04 -11.07 -7.14
N THR A 207 5.02 -11.78 -6.57
CA THR A 207 6.25 -11.20 -6.04
C THR A 207 7.43 -11.68 -6.87
N ILE A 208 8.26 -10.73 -7.30
CA ILE A 208 9.55 -11.01 -7.92
C ILE A 208 10.65 -10.60 -6.94
N ARG A 209 11.62 -11.47 -6.74
CA ARG A 209 12.84 -11.18 -5.99
C ARG A 209 13.95 -10.80 -6.96
N TYR A 210 14.62 -9.70 -6.66
CA TYR A 210 15.84 -9.26 -7.34
C TYR A 210 16.98 -9.33 -6.35
N ASP A 211 17.94 -10.24 -6.57
CA ASP A 211 19.23 -10.21 -5.90
C ASP A 211 20.11 -9.16 -6.61
N ILE A 212 20.32 -8.03 -5.95
CA ILE A 212 20.97 -6.86 -6.56
C ILE A 212 22.44 -6.84 -6.13
N ASP A 213 23.33 -7.05 -7.09
CA ASP A 213 24.77 -6.87 -6.90
C ASP A 213 25.12 -5.38 -6.96
N ASP A 214 24.96 -4.70 -5.82
CA ASP A 214 25.27 -3.28 -5.67
C ASP A 214 26.54 -3.10 -4.83
N PRO A 215 27.63 -2.51 -5.39
CA PRO A 215 28.91 -2.37 -4.69
C PRO A 215 28.82 -1.43 -3.47
N ASN A 216 27.73 -0.66 -3.33
CA ASN A 216 27.53 0.19 -2.17
C ASN A 216 27.10 -0.59 -0.93
N TYR A 217 26.64 -1.84 -1.03
CA TYR A 217 26.12 -2.62 0.10
C TYR A 217 26.84 -3.97 0.22
N LEU A 218 26.89 -4.55 1.42
CA LEU A 218 27.42 -5.93 1.56
C LEU A 218 26.48 -6.94 0.92
N HIS A 219 25.18 -6.69 1.04
CA HIS A 219 24.14 -7.50 0.42
C HIS A 219 22.85 -6.68 0.31
N CYS A 220 22.19 -6.77 -0.85
CA CYS A 220 20.90 -6.14 -1.06
C CYS A 220 19.98 -7.03 -1.90
N VAL A 221 18.73 -7.14 -1.45
CA VAL A 221 17.67 -7.87 -2.16
C VAL A 221 16.44 -7.00 -2.22
N LEU A 222 15.76 -6.97 -3.36
CA LEU A 222 14.53 -6.24 -3.56
C LEU A 222 13.40 -7.21 -3.90
N TYR A 223 12.33 -7.20 -3.11
CA TYR A 223 11.10 -7.91 -3.42
C TYR A 223 10.09 -6.90 -3.94
N VAL A 224 9.64 -7.08 -5.19
CA VAL A 224 8.60 -6.23 -5.80
C VAL A 224 7.35 -7.06 -5.96
N HIS A 225 6.28 -6.66 -5.28
CA HIS A 225 4.99 -7.30 -5.36
C HIS A 225 4.01 -6.44 -6.16
N SER A 226 3.36 -7.03 -7.16
CA SER A 226 2.37 -6.35 -8.00
C SER A 226 0.96 -6.65 -7.50
N SER A 227 0.30 -5.66 -6.91
CA SER A 227 -1.08 -5.80 -6.44
C SER A 227 -2.03 -5.54 -7.61
N ARG A 228 -2.79 -6.56 -8.03
CA ARG A 228 -3.86 -6.36 -9.01
C ARG A 228 -4.98 -5.56 -8.34
N ARG A 229 -5.42 -4.45 -8.95
CA ARG A 229 -6.70 -3.83 -8.56
C ARG A 229 -7.79 -4.90 -8.75
N LYS A 230 -8.62 -5.12 -7.72
CA LYS A 230 -9.91 -5.78 -7.96
C LYS A 230 -10.66 -4.87 -8.93
N VAL A 231 -10.93 -5.41 -10.12
CA VAL A 231 -11.83 -4.80 -11.12
C VAL A 231 -13.26 -4.97 -10.63
#